data_AF-A0A3E0MVX0-F1
#
_entry.id   AF-A0A3E0MVX0-F1
#
_cell.length_a   1.000
_cell.length_b   1.000
_cell.length_c   1.000
_cell.angle_alpha   90.00
_cell.angle_beta   90.00
_cell.angle_gamma   90.00
#
_symmetry.space_group_name_H-M   'P 1'
#
loop_
_entity.id
_entity.type
_entity.pdbx_description
1 polymer ?
#
loop_
_entity_poly.entity_id
_entity_poly.type
_entity_poly.pdbx_seq_one_letter_code
_entity_poly.pdbx_strand_id
1 'polypeptide(L)'
;VKATIEFSERDGGTDISYQMSVYPKLGFGTLLNRSEDSLNAHADELMKALLNALQATPPEAILSTRNAKADKVTWRALRCFTRHGYVTGQRDWHPMSERLEGQHVLLTGANSGIGLAAAIALAAAGAELTLVVRSQQKADETAATIMAETGRSDIDFELADLSLMSDTEALVSRLIIANRKIDVLINNAGALFNEHSYTSEGLEQSYALLLLSPWRLTEALKPLLVASQSPSDDIPASNLDDKARVINVVSGGMYAERLNLKRLNMSADGYRGARAYAQCKRALSVMTEIWANRWENDNIVVNAMHPGWSDTPGVQKSLPLFRKITRLVLRSHKEGADTIVWMAQSKQAALSSGKLFLDREPRSTYLLGNNVEKPQAREGLEAKIAADFTSALKP
;
A
#
# COMPACT_ATOMS: atom_id res chain seq x y z
N VAL A 1 37.52 -15.95 -9.29
CA VAL A 1 37.28 -14.85 -8.35
C VAL A 1 36.40 -15.38 -7.24
N LYS A 2 36.75 -15.14 -5.97
CA LYS A 2 35.93 -15.43 -4.78
C LYS A 2 35.66 -14.08 -4.11
N ALA A 3 34.41 -13.79 -3.78
CA ALA A 3 34.03 -12.58 -3.06
C ALA A 3 33.32 -12.96 -1.76
N THR A 4 33.60 -12.21 -0.69
CA THR A 4 33.01 -12.39 0.65
C THR A 4 32.56 -11.03 1.17
N ILE A 5 31.40 -10.98 1.84
CA ILE A 5 30.93 -9.81 2.58
C ILE A 5 30.76 -10.24 4.03
N GLU A 6 31.42 -9.52 4.94
CA GLU A 6 31.35 -9.74 6.38
C GLU A 6 30.72 -8.52 7.04
N PHE A 7 29.79 -8.79 7.97
CA PHE A 7 29.12 -7.79 8.78
C PHE A 7 29.60 -7.97 10.22
N SER A 8 30.10 -6.90 10.83
CA SER A 8 30.48 -6.90 12.24
C SER A 8 29.86 -5.72 12.96
N GLU A 9 29.24 -5.97 14.11
CA GLU A 9 28.67 -4.92 14.94
C GLU A 9 29.78 -4.08 15.60
N ARG A 10 29.54 -2.76 15.69
CA ARG A 10 30.33 -1.82 16.49
C ARG A 10 29.38 -0.89 17.24
N ASP A 11 29.88 -0.26 18.31
CA ASP A 11 29.12 0.76 19.02
C ASP A 11 28.69 1.87 18.04
N GLY A 12 27.38 2.00 17.81
CA GLY A 12 26.79 3.00 16.92
C GLY A 12 26.68 2.62 15.44
N GLY A 13 26.94 1.36 15.03
CA GLY A 13 26.73 0.96 13.64
C GLY A 13 27.16 -0.46 13.27
N THR A 14 27.25 -0.70 11.96
CA THR A 14 27.70 -1.98 11.38
C THR A 14 28.88 -1.73 10.45
N ASP A 15 30.02 -2.35 10.75
CA ASP A 15 31.16 -2.42 9.84
C ASP A 15 30.84 -3.46 8.75
N ILE A 16 30.82 -3.04 7.49
CA ILE A 16 30.62 -3.90 6.33
C ILE A 16 31.96 -4.04 5.61
N SER A 17 32.55 -5.24 5.66
CA SER A 17 33.80 -5.56 5.00
C SER A 17 33.55 -6.36 3.72
N TYR A 18 33.94 -5.82 2.57
CA TYR A 18 33.91 -6.54 1.29
C TYR A 18 35.32 -7.00 0.92
N GLN A 19 35.51 -8.31 0.72
CA GLN A 19 36.77 -8.90 0.29
C GLN A 19 36.62 -9.63 -1.04
N MET A 20 37.45 -9.30 -2.02
CA MET A 20 37.51 -10.02 -3.30
C MET A 20 38.89 -10.64 -3.51
N SER A 21 38.95 -11.97 -3.58
CA SER A 21 40.15 -12.73 -3.92
C SER A 21 40.12 -13.13 -5.40
N VAL A 22 41.11 -12.66 -6.17
CA VAL A 22 41.27 -13.01 -7.58
C VAL A 22 42.38 -14.07 -7.71
N TYR A 23 42.05 -15.21 -8.30
CA TYR A 23 42.99 -16.31 -8.52
C TYR A 23 43.29 -16.41 -10.03
N PRO A 24 44.51 -16.09 -10.50
CA PRO A 24 44.88 -16.32 -11.88
C PRO A 24 44.86 -17.81 -12.23
N LYS A 25 44.46 -18.13 -13.46
CA LYS A 25 44.76 -19.45 -14.05
C LYS A 25 46.25 -19.53 -14.41
N LEU A 26 46.81 -20.75 -14.39
CA LEU A 26 48.24 -21.01 -14.61
C LEU A 26 48.82 -20.22 -15.80
N GLY A 27 49.95 -19.52 -15.57
CA GLY A 27 50.70 -18.77 -16.59
C GLY A 27 50.50 -17.25 -16.61
N PHE A 28 49.54 -16.70 -15.85
CA PHE A 28 49.21 -15.26 -15.85
C PHE A 28 49.64 -14.48 -14.59
N GLY A 29 50.40 -15.09 -13.68
CA GLY A 29 50.77 -14.48 -12.39
C GLY A 29 51.58 -13.18 -12.50
N THR A 30 52.48 -13.08 -13.48
CA THR A 30 53.29 -11.86 -13.74
C THR A 30 52.50 -10.71 -14.36
N LEU A 31 51.35 -11.00 -14.99
CA LEU A 31 50.46 -9.98 -15.56
C LEU A 31 49.62 -9.29 -14.48
N LEU A 32 49.33 -9.98 -13.37
CA LEU A 32 48.55 -9.47 -12.25
C LEU A 32 49.28 -8.43 -11.38
N ASN A 33 50.60 -8.60 -11.18
CA ASN A 33 51.41 -7.61 -10.46
C ASN A 33 51.54 -6.29 -11.22
N ARG A 34 51.35 -6.28 -12.55
CA ARG A 34 51.28 -5.04 -13.35
C ARG A 34 49.88 -4.39 -13.34
N SER A 35 48.89 -5.05 -12.75
CA SER A 35 47.50 -4.59 -12.68
C SER A 35 47.04 -4.29 -11.25
N GLU A 36 47.92 -4.31 -10.24
CA GLU A 36 47.55 -4.08 -8.85
C GLU A 36 46.88 -2.72 -8.65
N ASP A 37 47.45 -1.65 -9.20
CA ASP A 37 46.85 -0.31 -9.19
C ASP A 37 45.47 -0.29 -9.87
N SER A 38 45.31 -1.03 -10.96
CA SER A 38 44.03 -1.13 -11.67
C SER A 38 43.00 -1.93 -10.87
N LEU A 39 43.41 -2.98 -10.17
CA LEU A 39 42.55 -3.79 -9.30
C LEU A 39 42.12 -2.99 -8.06
N ASN A 40 43.04 -2.22 -7.47
CA ASN A 40 42.74 -1.31 -6.36
C ASN A 40 41.80 -0.19 -6.78
N ALA A 41 41.99 0.42 -7.95
CA ALA A 41 41.06 1.41 -8.49
C ALA A 41 39.64 0.85 -8.71
N HIS A 42 39.52 -0.38 -9.23
CA HIS A 42 38.22 -1.06 -9.33
C HIS A 42 37.62 -1.38 -7.96
N ALA A 43 38.44 -1.76 -6.98
CA ALA A 43 37.97 -2.00 -5.61
C ALA A 43 37.44 -0.71 -4.97
N ASP A 44 38.13 0.41 -5.14
CA ASP A 44 37.68 1.73 -4.68
C ASP A 44 36.37 2.15 -5.34
N GLU A 45 36.23 1.91 -6.66
CA GLU A 45 34.99 2.19 -7.38
C GLU A 45 33.83 1.32 -6.88
N LEU A 46 34.08 0.02 -6.64
CA LEU A 46 33.09 -0.89 -6.05
C LEU A 46 32.70 -0.46 -4.64
N MET A 47 33.65 -0.06 -3.80
CA MET A 47 33.37 0.42 -2.43
C MET A 47 32.59 1.74 -2.45
N LYS A 48 32.92 2.67 -3.37
CA LYS A 48 32.12 3.88 -3.60
C LYS A 48 30.71 3.55 -4.08
N ALA A 49 30.57 2.59 -4.99
CA ALA A 49 29.26 2.14 -5.47
C ALA A 49 28.43 1.49 -4.36
N LEU A 50 29.05 0.68 -3.50
CA LEU A 50 28.41 0.07 -2.34
C LEU A 50 27.98 1.14 -1.33
N LEU A 51 28.88 2.08 -1.00
CA LEU A 51 28.57 3.20 -0.10
C LEU A 51 27.42 4.05 -0.66
N ASN A 52 27.47 4.39 -1.95
CA ASN A 52 26.37 5.08 -2.63
C ASN A 52 25.08 4.26 -2.58
N ALA A 53 25.12 2.93 -2.79
CA ALA A 53 23.93 2.10 -2.71
C ALA A 53 23.33 2.04 -1.29
N LEU A 54 24.17 2.15 -0.26
CA LEU A 54 23.73 2.19 1.15
C LEU A 54 23.18 3.56 1.56
N GLN A 55 23.67 4.65 0.97
CA GLN A 55 23.35 6.02 1.38
C GLN A 55 22.38 6.74 0.43
N ALA A 56 22.25 6.29 -0.81
CA ALA A 56 21.44 6.99 -1.81
C ALA A 56 19.96 6.88 -1.49
N THR A 57 19.29 8.02 -1.49
CA THR A 57 17.84 8.08 -1.56
C THR A 57 17.41 7.47 -2.91
N PRO A 58 16.49 6.49 -2.92
CA PRO A 58 15.99 5.92 -4.18
C PRO A 58 15.29 7.02 -4.99
N PRO A 59 15.40 7.01 -6.34
CA PRO A 59 14.70 7.97 -7.18
C PRO A 59 13.19 7.80 -7.04
N GLU A 60 12.39 8.86 -7.23
CA GLU A 60 10.93 8.74 -7.21
C GLU A 60 10.45 7.65 -8.18
N ALA A 61 9.46 6.86 -7.76
CA ALA A 61 8.87 5.84 -8.63
C ALA A 61 8.14 6.49 -9.81
N ILE A 62 8.58 6.19 -11.03
CA ILE A 62 8.00 6.73 -12.27
C ILE A 62 7.30 5.64 -13.09
N LEU A 63 6.31 6.06 -13.90
CA LEU A 63 5.65 5.16 -14.83
C LEU A 63 6.63 4.78 -15.95
N SER A 64 6.98 3.49 -16.03
CA SER A 64 7.91 3.02 -17.06
C SER A 64 7.34 3.22 -18.47
N THR A 65 8.21 3.44 -19.45
CA THR A 65 7.81 3.60 -20.87
C THR A 65 7.04 2.37 -21.39
N ARG A 66 7.39 1.17 -20.89
CA ARG A 66 6.68 -0.08 -21.15
C ARG A 66 5.23 0.01 -20.65
N ASN A 67 5.02 0.39 -19.40
CA ASN A 67 3.70 0.46 -18.79
C ASN A 67 2.87 1.63 -19.33
N ALA A 68 3.50 2.77 -19.66
CA ALA A 68 2.84 3.88 -20.34
C ALA A 68 2.28 3.46 -21.71
N LYS A 69 3.00 2.63 -22.47
CA LYS A 69 2.50 2.03 -23.72
C LYS A 69 1.41 0.98 -23.47
N ALA A 70 1.48 0.24 -22.37
CA ALA A 70 0.49 -0.77 -22.00
C ALA A 70 -0.85 -0.14 -21.61
N ASP A 71 -0.87 0.97 -20.85
CA ASP A 71 -2.09 1.66 -20.41
C ASP A 71 -2.91 2.24 -21.58
N LYS A 72 -2.28 2.41 -22.74
CA LYS A 72 -2.92 2.81 -24.01
C LYS A 72 -3.53 1.64 -24.80
N VAL A 73 -3.37 0.40 -24.34
CA VAL A 73 -3.86 -0.80 -25.04
C VAL A 73 -4.47 -1.78 -24.03
N THR A 74 -5.80 -1.93 -24.05
CA THR A 74 -6.58 -2.64 -23.00
C THR A 74 -6.00 -3.99 -22.61
N TRP A 75 -5.73 -4.88 -23.58
CA TRP A 75 -5.25 -6.23 -23.27
C TRP A 75 -3.84 -6.22 -22.66
N ARG A 76 -2.99 -5.24 -23.01
CA ARG A 76 -1.66 -5.07 -22.41
C ARG A 76 -1.77 -4.55 -20.97
N ALA A 77 -2.65 -3.58 -20.73
CA ALA A 77 -2.96 -3.11 -19.38
C ALA A 77 -3.50 -4.26 -18.50
N LEU A 78 -4.45 -5.06 -19.01
CA LEU A 78 -4.99 -6.21 -18.28
C LEU A 78 -3.92 -7.29 -18.01
N ARG A 79 -2.96 -7.49 -18.91
CA ARG A 79 -1.83 -8.39 -18.66
C ARG A 79 -1.00 -7.94 -17.47
N CYS A 80 -0.82 -6.63 -17.25
CA CYS A 80 -0.15 -6.12 -16.05
C CYS A 80 -0.88 -6.56 -14.77
N PHE A 81 -2.20 -6.76 -14.80
CA PHE A 81 -2.96 -7.11 -13.59
C PHE A 81 -2.75 -8.56 -13.17
N THR A 82 -2.20 -9.41 -14.03
CA THR A 82 -1.97 -10.83 -13.76
C THR A 82 -0.70 -11.09 -12.97
N ARG A 83 -0.51 -12.33 -12.50
CA ARG A 83 0.76 -12.82 -11.94
C ARG A 83 1.93 -12.66 -12.91
N HIS A 84 1.68 -12.86 -14.21
CA HIS A 84 2.73 -12.65 -15.22
C HIS A 84 3.21 -11.20 -15.24
N GLY A 85 2.28 -10.24 -15.16
CA GLY A 85 2.61 -8.81 -15.06
C GLY A 85 3.53 -8.53 -13.88
N TYR A 86 3.13 -9.00 -12.69
CA TYR A 86 3.91 -8.89 -11.44
C TYR A 86 5.34 -9.45 -11.60
N VAL A 87 5.47 -10.72 -12.01
CA VAL A 87 6.78 -11.39 -12.14
C VAL A 87 7.67 -10.69 -13.17
N THR A 88 7.11 -10.18 -14.26
CA THR A 88 7.90 -9.44 -15.25
C THR A 88 8.34 -8.06 -14.75
N GLY A 89 7.51 -7.40 -13.92
CA GLY A 89 7.80 -6.09 -13.35
C GLY A 89 8.89 -6.13 -12.28
N GLN A 90 8.95 -7.21 -11.49
CA GLN A 90 9.94 -7.38 -10.41
C GLN A 90 11.40 -7.15 -10.82
N ARG A 91 11.74 -7.39 -12.10
CA ARG A 91 13.10 -7.18 -12.63
C ARG A 91 13.56 -5.73 -12.62
N ASP A 92 12.60 -4.80 -12.59
CA ASP A 92 12.83 -3.37 -12.71
C ASP A 92 12.67 -2.65 -11.35
N TRP A 93 12.31 -3.35 -10.28
CA TRP A 93 12.05 -2.73 -8.98
C TRP A 93 13.30 -2.57 -8.15
N HIS A 94 13.37 -1.46 -7.42
CA HIS A 94 14.37 -1.29 -6.38
C HIS A 94 14.14 -2.33 -5.26
N PRO A 95 15.22 -2.90 -4.71
CA PRO A 95 15.11 -3.75 -3.53
C PRO A 95 14.50 -2.95 -2.37
N MET A 96 13.79 -3.67 -1.51
CA MET A 96 13.20 -3.11 -0.30
C MET A 96 14.02 -3.64 0.87
N SER A 97 14.74 -2.76 1.55
CA SER A 97 15.67 -3.12 2.63
C SER A 97 15.43 -2.33 3.91
N GLU A 98 14.59 -1.30 3.84
CA GLU A 98 14.22 -0.46 4.97
C GLU A 98 13.46 -1.29 6.00
N ARG A 99 13.51 -0.88 7.26
CA ARG A 99 12.74 -1.51 8.32
C ARG A 99 11.78 -0.51 8.95
N LEU A 100 10.82 -1.05 9.71
CA LEU A 100 9.71 -0.32 10.29
C LEU A 100 9.77 -0.29 11.82
N GLU A 101 10.92 -0.58 12.44
CA GLU A 101 11.06 -0.41 13.89
C GLU A 101 10.71 1.03 14.31
N GLY A 102 9.90 1.15 15.37
CA GLY A 102 9.43 2.45 15.88
C GLY A 102 8.34 3.11 15.03
N GLN A 103 7.94 2.51 13.90
CA GLN A 103 6.87 3.04 13.05
C GLN A 103 5.55 2.33 13.37
N HIS A 104 4.53 3.11 13.74
CA HIS A 104 3.21 2.59 14.05
C HIS A 104 2.32 2.53 12.80
N VAL A 105 1.85 1.33 12.48
CA VAL A 105 1.01 1.04 11.30
C VAL A 105 -0.38 0.59 11.75
N LEU A 106 -1.40 1.37 11.38
CA LEU A 106 -2.81 1.02 11.54
C LEU A 106 -3.34 0.40 10.25
N LEU A 107 -3.70 -0.88 10.28
CA LEU A 107 -4.14 -1.64 9.11
C LEU A 107 -5.56 -2.18 9.27
N THR A 108 -6.47 -1.78 8.37
CA THR A 108 -7.84 -2.29 8.35
C THR A 108 -7.98 -3.56 7.50
N GLY A 109 -8.81 -4.52 7.94
CA GLY A 109 -9.11 -5.72 7.15
C GLY A 109 -7.94 -6.72 7.08
N ALA A 110 -7.17 -6.84 8.16
CA ALA A 110 -5.97 -7.66 8.25
C ALA A 110 -6.22 -9.18 8.39
N ASN A 111 -7.47 -9.63 8.55
CA ASN A 111 -7.76 -11.00 8.97
C ASN A 111 -7.77 -12.04 7.84
N SER A 112 -7.58 -11.64 6.58
CA SER A 112 -7.56 -12.58 5.44
C SER A 112 -6.93 -11.97 4.19
N GLY A 113 -6.57 -12.83 3.22
CA GLY A 113 -6.18 -12.41 1.88
C GLY A 113 -4.98 -11.47 1.87
N ILE A 114 -5.11 -10.36 1.12
CA ILE A 114 -4.06 -9.33 0.97
C ILE A 114 -3.74 -8.66 2.30
N GLY A 115 -4.76 -8.35 3.11
CA GLY A 115 -4.56 -7.69 4.40
C GLY A 115 -3.74 -8.54 5.37
N LEU A 116 -4.00 -9.86 5.43
CA LEU A 116 -3.22 -10.77 6.27
C LEU A 116 -1.78 -10.92 5.77
N ALA A 117 -1.59 -11.05 4.45
CA ALA A 117 -0.26 -11.11 3.87
C ALA A 117 0.54 -9.81 4.12
N ALA A 118 -0.12 -8.65 4.08
CA ALA A 118 0.48 -7.37 4.44
C ALA A 118 0.82 -7.31 5.93
N ALA A 119 -0.09 -7.71 6.82
CA ALA A 119 0.16 -7.73 8.26
C ALA A 119 1.38 -8.58 8.63
N ILE A 120 1.52 -9.78 8.05
CA ILE A 120 2.68 -10.65 8.24
C ILE A 120 3.97 -9.97 7.76
N ALA A 121 3.96 -9.38 6.57
CA ALA A 121 5.15 -8.72 6.01
C ALA A 121 5.56 -7.48 6.81
N LEU A 122 4.60 -6.67 7.26
CA LEU A 122 4.85 -5.49 8.09
C LEU A 122 5.35 -5.88 9.48
N ALA A 123 4.81 -6.95 10.07
CA ALA A 123 5.29 -7.49 11.33
C ALA A 123 6.74 -7.97 11.21
N ALA A 124 7.06 -8.72 10.14
CA ALA A 124 8.43 -9.16 9.85
C ALA A 124 9.40 -7.99 9.58
N ALA A 125 8.87 -6.87 9.05
CA ALA A 125 9.62 -5.64 8.85
C ALA A 125 9.80 -4.80 10.13
N GLY A 126 9.25 -5.22 11.28
CA GLY A 126 9.49 -4.57 12.57
C GLY A 126 8.45 -3.53 12.98
N ALA A 127 7.38 -3.35 12.19
CA ALA A 127 6.33 -2.38 12.47
C ALA A 127 5.64 -2.64 13.83
N GLU A 128 5.29 -1.58 14.54
CA GLU A 128 4.30 -1.66 15.61
C GLU A 128 2.93 -1.69 14.94
N LEU A 129 2.16 -2.78 15.10
CA LEU A 129 0.94 -2.99 14.33
C LEU A 129 -0.30 -2.90 15.21
N THR A 130 -1.23 -2.03 14.79
CA THR A 130 -2.63 -2.08 15.23
C THR A 130 -3.49 -2.58 14.08
N LEU A 131 -4.15 -3.73 14.27
CA LEU A 131 -4.96 -4.37 13.25
C LEU A 131 -6.45 -4.20 13.56
N VAL A 132 -7.19 -3.59 12.63
CA VAL A 132 -8.64 -3.43 12.77
C VAL A 132 -9.35 -4.64 12.17
N VAL A 133 -10.06 -5.39 13.02
CA VAL A 133 -10.82 -6.59 12.67
C VAL A 133 -12.24 -6.53 13.25
N ARG A 134 -13.12 -7.40 12.77
CA ARG A 134 -14.56 -7.33 13.10
C ARG A 134 -14.98 -8.07 14.37
N SER A 135 -14.14 -8.97 14.89
CA SER A 135 -14.50 -9.80 16.03
C SER A 135 -13.26 -10.31 16.74
N GLN A 136 -13.40 -10.63 18.03
CA GLN A 136 -12.32 -11.20 18.83
C GLN A 136 -11.77 -12.50 18.23
N GLN A 137 -12.65 -13.40 17.77
CA GLN A 137 -12.23 -14.63 17.10
C GLN A 137 -11.27 -14.36 15.93
N LYS A 138 -11.54 -13.33 15.11
CA LYS A 138 -10.66 -12.98 14.00
C LYS A 138 -9.35 -12.36 14.46
N ALA A 139 -9.36 -11.63 15.57
CA ALA A 139 -8.14 -11.13 16.19
C ALA A 139 -7.25 -12.31 16.60
N ASP A 140 -7.81 -13.28 17.32
CA ASP A 140 -7.09 -14.46 17.82
C ASP A 140 -6.51 -15.30 16.67
N GLU A 141 -7.31 -15.59 15.64
CA GLU A 141 -6.88 -16.32 14.43
C GLU A 141 -5.75 -15.58 13.68
N THR A 142 -5.86 -14.25 13.58
CA THR A 142 -4.85 -13.41 12.91
C THR A 142 -3.56 -13.36 13.71
N ALA A 143 -3.64 -13.18 15.04
CA ALA A 143 -2.49 -13.16 15.94
C ALA A 143 -1.73 -14.49 15.90
N ALA A 144 -2.44 -15.62 15.96
CA ALA A 144 -1.84 -16.95 15.87
C ALA A 144 -1.09 -17.15 14.54
N THR A 145 -1.66 -16.67 13.43
CA THR A 145 -1.02 -16.76 12.11
C THR A 145 0.23 -15.89 12.03
N ILE A 146 0.18 -14.65 12.52
CA ILE A 146 1.34 -13.75 12.51
C ILE A 146 2.46 -14.31 13.40
N MET A 147 2.13 -14.81 14.60
CA MET A 147 3.08 -15.48 15.48
C MET A 147 3.75 -16.67 14.77
N ALA A 148 2.97 -17.53 14.11
CA ALA A 148 3.52 -18.69 13.41
C ALA A 148 4.48 -18.31 12.26
N GLU A 149 4.19 -17.24 11.52
CA GLU A 149 4.97 -16.82 10.35
C GLU A 149 6.16 -15.90 10.71
N THR A 150 6.12 -15.21 11.84
CA THR A 150 7.09 -14.14 12.17
C THR A 150 7.74 -14.26 13.55
N GLY A 151 7.17 -15.08 14.45
CA GLY A 151 7.58 -15.16 15.86
C GLY A 151 7.12 -13.99 16.72
N ARG A 152 6.34 -13.04 16.19
CA ARG A 152 5.87 -11.86 16.91
C ARG A 152 4.49 -12.06 17.54
N SER A 153 4.36 -11.66 18.81
CA SER A 153 3.10 -11.61 19.59
C SER A 153 2.64 -10.20 19.93
N ASP A 154 3.47 -9.20 19.69
CA ASP A 154 3.27 -7.79 20.06
C ASP A 154 2.41 -7.06 19.01
N ILE A 155 1.24 -7.63 18.72
CA ILE A 155 0.27 -7.09 17.75
C ILE A 155 -0.96 -6.59 18.51
N ASP A 156 -1.27 -5.31 18.34
CA ASP A 156 -2.45 -4.67 18.90
C ASP A 156 -3.66 -4.89 17.99
N PHE A 157 -4.86 -4.99 18.57
CA PHE A 157 -6.10 -5.18 17.84
C PHE A 157 -7.17 -4.19 18.25
N GLU A 158 -7.88 -3.68 17.25
CA GLU A 158 -9.06 -2.84 17.42
C GLU A 158 -10.28 -3.54 16.80
N LEU A 159 -11.38 -3.60 17.54
CA LEU A 159 -12.61 -4.25 17.09
C LEU A 159 -13.59 -3.21 16.54
N ALA A 160 -13.94 -3.35 15.26
CA ALA A 160 -14.96 -2.51 14.62
C ALA A 160 -15.55 -3.21 13.37
N ASP A 161 -16.87 -3.15 13.21
CA ASP A 161 -17.48 -3.38 11.90
C ASP A 161 -17.47 -2.09 11.07
N LEU A 162 -16.48 -1.97 10.18
CA LEU A 162 -16.34 -0.81 9.29
C LEU A 162 -17.44 -0.67 8.23
N SER A 163 -18.43 -1.57 8.21
CA SER A 163 -19.68 -1.36 7.46
C SER A 163 -20.73 -0.57 8.26
N LEU A 164 -20.48 -0.25 9.54
CA LEU A 164 -21.32 0.59 10.39
C LEU A 164 -20.58 1.89 10.75
N MET A 165 -21.24 3.03 10.58
CA MET A 165 -20.64 4.34 10.82
C MET A 165 -20.51 4.63 12.32
N SER A 166 -21.46 4.17 13.12
CA SER A 166 -21.40 4.18 14.59
C SER A 166 -20.16 3.44 15.13
N ASP A 167 -19.88 2.22 14.65
CA ASP A 167 -18.65 1.49 15.00
C ASP A 167 -17.39 2.21 14.51
N THR A 168 -17.45 2.83 13.33
CA THR A 168 -16.34 3.61 12.78
C THR A 168 -16.03 4.83 13.66
N GLU A 169 -17.05 5.55 14.14
CA GLU A 169 -16.88 6.66 15.10
C GLU A 169 -16.36 6.19 16.46
N ALA A 170 -16.86 5.06 16.95
CA ALA A 170 -16.38 4.49 18.20
C ALA A 170 -14.89 4.12 18.11
N LEU A 171 -14.46 3.53 16.98
CA LEU A 171 -13.06 3.26 16.70
C LEU A 171 -12.21 4.53 16.65
N VAL A 172 -12.64 5.53 15.88
CA VAL A 172 -11.96 6.84 15.81
C VAL A 172 -11.80 7.43 17.20
N SER A 173 -12.86 7.40 18.02
CA SER A 173 -12.84 7.94 19.38
C SER A 173 -11.80 7.25 20.25
N ARG A 174 -11.72 5.90 20.20
CA ARG A 174 -10.70 5.14 20.95
C ARG A 174 -9.28 5.48 20.50
N LEU A 175 -9.04 5.56 19.19
CA LEU A 175 -7.72 5.88 18.64
C LEU A 175 -7.28 7.31 19.01
N ILE A 176 -8.19 8.30 18.92
CA ILE A 176 -7.92 9.68 19.32
C ILE A 176 -7.63 9.77 20.83
N ILE A 177 -8.41 9.07 21.67
CA ILE A 177 -8.20 9.05 23.12
C ILE A 177 -6.85 8.41 23.47
N ALA A 178 -6.47 7.32 22.79
CA ALA A 178 -5.18 6.69 22.97
C ALA A 178 -4.01 7.61 22.58
N ASN A 179 -4.27 8.60 21.71
CA ASN A 179 -3.35 9.64 21.29
C ASN A 179 -1.97 9.10 20.86
N ARG A 180 -1.97 7.92 20.25
CA ARG A 180 -0.77 7.30 19.69
C ARG A 180 -0.59 7.79 18.26
N LYS A 181 0.58 8.36 17.96
CA LYS A 181 1.01 8.72 16.60
C LYS A 181 0.76 7.57 15.63
N ILE A 182 0.35 7.87 14.40
CA ILE A 182 0.21 6.89 13.31
C ILE A 182 1.18 7.28 12.20
N ASP A 183 2.14 6.44 11.88
CA ASP A 183 3.07 6.64 10.76
C ASP A 183 2.44 6.20 9.44
N VAL A 184 1.69 5.09 9.47
CA VAL A 184 1.05 4.54 8.28
C VAL A 184 -0.39 4.13 8.57
N LEU A 185 -1.35 4.78 7.91
CA LEU A 185 -2.75 4.35 7.85
C LEU A 185 -3.01 3.57 6.56
N ILE A 186 -3.45 2.33 6.70
CA ILE A 186 -3.77 1.45 5.58
C ILE A 186 -5.27 1.13 5.55
N ASN A 187 -5.97 1.76 4.60
CA ASN A 187 -7.37 1.49 4.30
C ASN A 187 -7.47 0.30 3.33
N ASN A 188 -7.39 -0.92 3.88
CA ASN A 188 -7.46 -2.17 3.11
C ASN A 188 -8.79 -2.91 3.24
N ALA A 189 -9.56 -2.69 4.31
CA ALA A 189 -10.84 -3.36 4.50
C ALA A 189 -11.74 -3.24 3.26
N GLY A 190 -12.33 -4.36 2.85
CA GLY A 190 -13.24 -4.37 1.73
C GLY A 190 -13.82 -5.74 1.41
N ALA A 191 -15.00 -5.71 0.82
CA ALA A 191 -15.69 -6.86 0.29
C ALA A 191 -16.51 -6.44 -0.93
N LEU A 192 -16.76 -7.40 -1.83
CA LEU A 192 -17.71 -7.23 -2.92
C LEU A 192 -19.00 -7.94 -2.52
N PHE A 193 -20.07 -7.18 -2.36
CA PHE A 193 -21.41 -7.71 -2.06
C PHE A 193 -22.21 -7.81 -3.36
N ASN A 194 -22.59 -9.02 -3.75
CA ASN A 194 -23.38 -9.23 -4.98
C ASN A 194 -24.86 -8.90 -4.79
N GLU A 195 -25.36 -9.25 -3.62
CA GLU A 195 -26.72 -8.94 -3.19
C GLU A 195 -26.73 -7.57 -2.54
N HIS A 196 -27.79 -6.81 -2.81
CA HIS A 196 -28.01 -5.53 -2.16
C HIS A 196 -28.40 -5.76 -0.70
N SER A 197 -27.83 -4.95 0.19
CA SER A 197 -28.30 -4.86 1.56
C SER A 197 -28.07 -3.45 2.11
N TYR A 198 -28.92 -3.07 3.07
CA TYR A 198 -28.74 -1.87 3.87
C TYR A 198 -28.11 -2.23 5.22
N THR A 199 -27.26 -1.34 5.71
CA THR A 199 -26.84 -1.32 7.11
C THR A 199 -28.04 -0.90 7.98
N SER A 200 -27.92 -1.08 9.30
CA SER A 200 -28.92 -0.57 10.25
C SER A 200 -29.11 0.95 10.17
N GLU A 201 -28.15 1.66 9.59
CA GLU A 201 -28.12 3.12 9.41
C GLU A 201 -28.66 3.56 8.03
N GLY A 202 -29.25 2.63 7.28
CA GLY A 202 -29.87 2.93 5.97
C GLY A 202 -28.87 3.18 4.83
N LEU A 203 -27.61 2.81 5.00
CA LEU A 203 -26.58 2.93 3.97
C LEU A 203 -26.42 1.64 3.18
N GLU A 204 -26.20 1.72 1.87
CA GLU A 204 -25.79 0.54 1.10
C GLU A 204 -24.46 0.01 1.63
N GLN A 205 -24.38 -1.30 1.84
CA GLN A 205 -23.27 -1.92 2.57
C GLN A 205 -21.88 -1.70 1.93
N SER A 206 -21.77 -1.73 0.60
CA SER A 206 -20.51 -1.44 -0.09
C SER A 206 -20.10 0.02 0.09
N TYR A 207 -21.04 0.95 0.04
CA TYR A 207 -20.78 2.37 0.21
C TYR A 207 -20.27 2.68 1.62
N ALA A 208 -20.91 2.11 2.64
CA ALA A 208 -20.47 2.22 4.02
C ALA A 208 -19.03 1.69 4.21
N LEU A 209 -18.77 0.45 3.78
CA LEU A 209 -17.50 -0.23 4.00
C LEU A 209 -16.34 0.27 3.12
N LEU A 210 -16.60 0.58 1.85
CA LEU A 210 -15.54 0.80 0.86
C LEU A 210 -15.19 2.27 0.66
N LEU A 211 -16.03 3.19 1.16
CA LEU A 211 -15.87 4.62 0.93
C LEU A 211 -16.11 5.47 2.18
N LEU A 212 -17.26 5.33 2.87
CA LEU A 212 -17.53 6.17 4.04
C LEU A 212 -16.58 5.89 5.20
N SER A 213 -16.34 4.63 5.56
CA SER A 213 -15.40 4.32 6.65
C SER A 213 -13.95 4.71 6.35
N PRO A 214 -13.34 4.43 5.18
CA PRO A 214 -11.98 4.91 4.91
C PRO A 214 -11.91 6.43 4.80
N TRP A 215 -12.94 7.11 4.29
CA TRP A 215 -13.03 8.57 4.32
C TRP A 215 -13.01 9.08 5.76
N ARG A 216 -13.86 8.53 6.62
CA ARG A 216 -13.97 8.99 7.99
C ARG A 216 -12.69 8.72 8.79
N LEU A 217 -12.12 7.52 8.70
CA LEU A 217 -10.85 7.19 9.35
C LEU A 217 -9.73 8.14 8.91
N THR A 218 -9.62 8.39 7.60
CA THR A 218 -8.56 9.24 7.05
C THR A 218 -8.69 10.69 7.54
N GLU A 219 -9.88 11.29 7.44
CA GLU A 219 -10.12 12.66 7.90
C GLU A 219 -9.97 12.80 9.42
N ALA A 220 -10.56 11.88 10.18
CA ALA A 220 -10.62 12.00 11.64
C ALA A 220 -9.27 11.73 12.32
N LEU A 221 -8.45 10.85 11.76
CA LEU A 221 -7.15 10.48 12.33
C LEU A 221 -6.01 11.38 11.83
N LYS A 222 -6.29 12.40 11.00
CA LYS A 222 -5.29 13.41 10.58
C LYS A 222 -4.46 13.97 11.75
N PRO A 223 -5.02 14.31 12.93
CA PRO A 223 -4.22 14.79 14.06
C PRO A 223 -3.13 13.80 14.50
N LEU A 224 -3.39 12.49 14.44
CA LEU A 224 -2.43 11.45 14.81
C LEU A 224 -1.39 11.20 13.71
N LEU A 225 -1.71 11.51 12.46
CA LEU A 225 -0.78 11.48 11.32
C LEU A 225 0.17 12.69 11.36
N VAL A 226 -0.36 13.89 11.64
CA VAL A 226 0.45 15.12 11.77
C VAL A 226 1.41 15.05 12.95
N ALA A 227 1.05 14.37 14.04
CA ALA A 227 1.94 14.14 15.18
C ALA A 227 3.22 13.34 14.83
N SER A 228 3.37 12.83 13.60
CA SER A 228 4.65 12.31 13.11
C SER A 228 5.76 13.37 13.00
N GLN A 229 5.38 14.65 13.04
CA GLN A 229 6.26 15.80 13.10
C GLN A 229 6.82 15.96 14.52
N SER A 230 7.78 15.13 14.96
CA SER A 230 8.54 15.47 16.17
C SER A 230 9.31 16.77 15.92
N PRO A 231 9.14 17.81 16.77
CA PRO A 231 9.94 19.02 16.70
C PRO A 231 11.27 18.75 17.40
N SER A 232 12.22 18.18 16.66
CA SER A 232 13.63 18.33 17.02
C SER A 232 14.18 19.45 16.15
N ASP A 233 14.39 20.61 16.76
CA ASP A 233 14.86 21.86 16.12
C ASP A 233 16.24 21.76 15.43
N ASP A 234 16.86 20.57 15.39
CA ASP A 234 18.16 20.32 14.77
C ASP A 234 18.15 19.22 13.69
N ILE A 235 16.99 18.62 13.33
CA ILE A 235 16.95 17.60 12.26
C ILE A 235 16.58 18.27 10.91
N PRO A 236 17.44 18.20 9.88
CA PRO A 236 17.14 18.78 8.57
C PRO A 236 15.85 18.20 8.00
N ALA A 237 15.12 19.01 7.22
CA ALA A 237 13.83 18.73 6.58
C ALA A 237 13.82 17.56 5.55
N SER A 238 14.68 16.55 5.69
CA SER A 238 14.98 15.55 4.67
C SER A 238 14.84 14.09 5.12
N ASN A 239 14.36 13.79 6.33
CA ASN A 239 14.18 12.38 6.70
C ASN A 239 12.84 11.85 6.17
N LEU A 240 12.89 11.14 5.03
CA LEU A 240 11.73 10.50 4.41
C LEU A 240 11.01 9.50 5.34
N ASP A 241 11.69 9.08 6.40
CA ASP A 241 11.18 8.17 7.42
C ASP A 241 10.13 8.86 8.34
N ASP A 242 10.10 10.20 8.40
CA ASP A 242 9.18 10.98 9.25
C ASP A 242 7.87 11.36 8.53
N LYS A 243 7.73 11.03 7.23
CA LYS A 243 6.50 11.29 6.47
C LYS A 243 5.43 10.28 6.81
N ALA A 244 4.33 10.76 7.38
CA ALA A 244 3.14 9.96 7.57
C ALA A 244 2.53 9.54 6.22
N ARG A 245 1.94 8.36 6.17
CA ARG A 245 1.46 7.74 4.92
C ARG A 245 0.02 7.27 5.07
N VAL A 246 -0.83 7.64 4.11
CA VAL A 246 -2.17 7.06 3.95
C VAL A 246 -2.20 6.26 2.67
N ILE A 247 -2.52 4.98 2.79
CA ILE A 247 -2.53 4.03 1.68
C ILE A 247 -3.94 3.46 1.51
N ASN A 248 -4.56 3.78 0.38
CA ASN A 248 -5.91 3.34 0.04
C ASN A 248 -5.89 2.15 -0.93
N VAL A 249 -6.37 0.98 -0.49
CA VAL A 249 -6.50 -0.19 -1.38
C VAL A 249 -7.77 -0.07 -2.20
N VAL A 250 -7.61 0.22 -3.48
CA VAL A 250 -8.68 0.27 -4.47
C VAL A 250 -8.73 -1.05 -5.25
N SER A 251 -9.20 -1.01 -6.50
CA SER A 251 -9.30 -2.21 -7.34
C SER A 251 -9.23 -1.82 -8.81
N GLY A 252 -8.66 -2.70 -9.64
CA GLY A 252 -8.74 -2.54 -11.10
C GLY A 252 -10.17 -2.47 -11.64
N GLY A 253 -11.17 -2.94 -10.87
CA GLY A 253 -12.59 -2.77 -11.21
C GLY A 253 -13.02 -1.31 -11.34
N MET A 254 -12.34 -0.38 -10.66
CA MET A 254 -12.66 1.05 -10.77
C MET A 254 -12.43 1.62 -12.18
N TYR A 255 -11.61 0.98 -13.01
CA TYR A 255 -11.42 1.40 -14.41
C TYR A 255 -12.68 1.23 -15.25
N ALA A 256 -13.61 0.38 -14.83
CA ALA A 256 -14.85 0.11 -15.56
C ALA A 256 -15.93 1.20 -15.37
N GLU A 257 -15.76 2.08 -14.40
CA GLU A 257 -16.77 3.08 -14.03
C GLU A 257 -16.13 4.47 -13.87
N ARG A 258 -16.81 5.50 -14.37
CA ARG A 258 -16.50 6.90 -14.05
C ARG A 258 -17.13 7.29 -12.72
N LEU A 259 -16.56 8.26 -12.01
CA LEU A 259 -17.18 8.76 -10.79
C LEU A 259 -18.61 9.27 -11.06
N ASN A 260 -19.58 8.76 -10.31
CA ASN A 260 -20.95 9.20 -10.36
C ASN A 260 -21.55 9.27 -8.95
N LEU A 261 -21.73 10.49 -8.45
CA LEU A 261 -22.23 10.76 -7.10
C LEU A 261 -23.63 10.18 -6.82
N LYS A 262 -24.45 10.01 -7.86
CA LYS A 262 -25.80 9.42 -7.74
C LYS A 262 -25.76 7.89 -7.60
N ARG A 263 -24.59 7.26 -7.78
CA ARG A 263 -24.40 5.81 -7.75
C ARG A 263 -23.43 5.37 -6.64
N LEU A 264 -23.21 6.21 -5.64
CA LEU A 264 -22.43 5.84 -4.47
C LEU A 264 -23.30 5.05 -3.49
N ASN A 265 -24.33 5.67 -2.93
CA ASN A 265 -25.34 5.00 -2.10
C ASN A 265 -26.46 4.41 -2.98
N MET A 266 -26.26 3.21 -3.53
CA MET A 266 -27.20 2.61 -4.50
C MET A 266 -28.43 2.01 -3.82
N SER A 267 -29.61 2.18 -4.44
CA SER A 267 -30.83 1.47 -4.04
C SER A 267 -30.83 0.02 -4.54
N ALA A 268 -31.78 -0.78 -4.04
CA ALA A 268 -31.98 -2.16 -4.46
C ALA A 268 -32.39 -2.28 -5.94
N ASP A 269 -33.09 -1.29 -6.48
CA ASP A 269 -33.57 -1.31 -7.86
C ASP A 269 -32.40 -1.26 -8.87
N GLY A 270 -32.30 -2.30 -9.70
CA GLY A 270 -31.22 -2.44 -10.67
C GLY A 270 -29.82 -2.59 -10.05
N TYR A 271 -29.72 -3.00 -8.77
CA TYR A 271 -28.44 -3.15 -8.10
C TYR A 271 -27.52 -4.16 -8.81
N ARG A 272 -26.25 -3.79 -8.92
CA ARG A 272 -25.19 -4.65 -9.45
C ARG A 272 -23.97 -4.50 -8.56
N GLY A 273 -23.70 -5.51 -7.73
CA GLY A 273 -22.60 -5.49 -6.76
C GLY A 273 -21.25 -5.07 -7.32
N ALA A 274 -20.85 -5.63 -8.46
CA ALA A 274 -19.60 -5.24 -9.13
C ALA A 274 -19.55 -3.76 -9.53
N ARG A 275 -20.69 -3.13 -9.87
CA ARG A 275 -20.78 -1.70 -10.17
C ARG A 275 -20.72 -0.86 -8.90
N ALA A 276 -21.47 -1.21 -7.87
CA ALA A 276 -21.44 -0.52 -6.58
C ALA A 276 -20.01 -0.51 -6.01
N TYR A 277 -19.36 -1.68 -6.02
CA TYR A 277 -17.96 -1.85 -5.67
C TYR A 277 -17.03 -0.96 -6.50
N ALA A 278 -17.16 -0.98 -7.84
CA ALA A 278 -16.32 -0.17 -8.73
C ALA A 278 -16.52 1.34 -8.55
N GLN A 279 -17.75 1.80 -8.33
CA GLN A 279 -18.08 3.20 -8.04
C GLN A 279 -17.43 3.66 -6.72
N CYS A 280 -17.52 2.85 -5.67
CA CYS A 280 -16.89 3.17 -4.38
C CYS A 280 -15.37 3.21 -4.48
N LYS A 281 -14.74 2.22 -5.15
CA LYS A 281 -13.28 2.23 -5.34
C LYS A 281 -12.81 3.35 -6.27
N ARG A 282 -13.61 3.75 -7.26
CA ARG A 282 -13.36 4.93 -8.10
C ARG A 282 -13.38 6.21 -7.25
N ALA A 283 -14.41 6.39 -6.44
CA ALA A 283 -14.53 7.53 -5.54
C ALA A 283 -13.40 7.60 -4.51
N LEU A 284 -13.00 6.46 -3.91
CA LEU A 284 -11.85 6.42 -3.00
C LEU A 284 -10.54 6.82 -3.71
N SER A 285 -10.34 6.39 -4.95
CA SER A 285 -9.19 6.84 -5.77
C SER A 285 -9.21 8.35 -6.03
N VAL A 286 -10.38 8.95 -6.20
CA VAL A 286 -10.52 10.41 -6.36
C VAL A 286 -10.27 11.13 -5.03
N MET A 287 -10.77 10.61 -3.91
CA MET A 287 -10.48 11.16 -2.58
C MET A 287 -8.99 11.14 -2.26
N THR A 288 -8.25 10.09 -2.66
CA THR A 288 -6.78 10.06 -2.56
C THR A 288 -6.13 11.28 -3.20
N GLU A 289 -6.54 11.66 -4.41
CA GLU A 289 -5.99 12.84 -5.10
C GLU A 289 -6.39 14.15 -4.38
N ILE A 290 -7.62 14.23 -3.87
CA ILE A 290 -8.11 15.38 -3.10
C ILE A 290 -7.30 15.57 -1.81
N TRP A 291 -7.08 14.50 -1.05
CA TRP A 291 -6.28 14.54 0.19
C TRP A 291 -4.82 14.87 -0.09
N ALA A 292 -4.22 14.27 -1.11
CA ALA A 292 -2.83 14.55 -1.48
C ALA A 292 -2.60 16.04 -1.77
N ASN A 293 -3.53 16.68 -2.49
CA ASN A 293 -3.46 18.12 -2.75
C ASN A 293 -3.72 18.94 -1.48
N ARG A 294 -4.70 18.53 -0.66
CA ARG A 294 -5.05 19.26 0.57
C ARG A 294 -3.95 19.21 1.62
N TRP A 295 -3.22 18.10 1.71
CA TRP A 295 -2.24 17.81 2.76
C TRP A 295 -0.79 17.91 2.27
N GLU A 296 -0.55 18.56 1.12
CA GLU A 296 0.79 18.75 0.54
C GLU A 296 1.79 19.34 1.53
N ASN A 297 1.34 20.28 2.38
CA ASN A 297 2.17 20.96 3.38
C ASN A 297 2.10 20.32 4.78
N ASP A 298 1.37 19.23 4.95
CA ASP A 298 1.19 18.57 6.26
C ASP A 298 2.23 17.46 6.52
N ASN A 299 3.19 17.27 5.62
CA ASN A 299 4.12 16.14 5.63
C ASN A 299 3.43 14.76 5.58
N ILE A 300 2.25 14.69 4.94
CA ILE A 300 1.48 13.47 4.74
C ILE A 300 1.46 13.11 3.26
N VAL A 301 1.85 11.87 2.97
CA VAL A 301 1.74 11.29 1.63
C VAL A 301 0.46 10.45 1.55
N VAL A 302 -0.36 10.69 0.54
CA VAL A 302 -1.62 9.96 0.35
C VAL A 302 -1.64 9.33 -1.03
N ASN A 303 -1.65 8.00 -1.08
CA ASN A 303 -1.66 7.25 -2.34
C ASN A 303 -2.72 6.15 -2.35
N ALA A 304 -3.07 5.71 -3.55
CA ALA A 304 -3.91 4.54 -3.77
C ALA A 304 -3.11 3.43 -4.46
N MET A 305 -3.51 2.19 -4.26
CA MET A 305 -2.98 1.07 -5.04
C MET A 305 -4.09 0.08 -5.39
N HIS A 306 -3.90 -0.69 -6.46
CA HIS A 306 -4.71 -1.88 -6.67
C HIS A 306 -3.83 -3.14 -6.76
N PRO A 307 -4.27 -4.28 -6.20
CA PRO A 307 -3.43 -5.48 -6.03
C PRO A 307 -3.35 -6.35 -7.29
N GLY A 308 -3.66 -5.81 -8.46
CA GLY A 308 -3.96 -6.60 -9.66
C GLY A 308 -5.12 -7.61 -9.43
N TRP A 309 -5.11 -8.71 -10.19
CA TRP A 309 -6.05 -9.81 -10.06
C TRP A 309 -5.50 -10.84 -9.08
N SER A 310 -5.86 -10.72 -7.81
CA SER A 310 -5.42 -11.61 -6.73
C SER A 310 -6.51 -12.62 -6.33
N ASP A 311 -6.15 -13.88 -6.07
CA ASP A 311 -7.11 -14.94 -5.65
C ASP A 311 -7.50 -14.82 -4.18
N THR A 312 -8.24 -13.77 -3.83
CA THR A 312 -8.73 -13.55 -2.46
C THR A 312 -10.03 -14.30 -2.17
N PRO A 313 -10.35 -14.62 -0.89
CA PRO A 313 -11.65 -15.20 -0.54
C PRO A 313 -12.86 -14.40 -1.07
N GLY A 314 -12.73 -13.06 -1.13
CA GLY A 314 -13.75 -12.18 -1.71
C GLY A 314 -13.96 -12.38 -3.22
N VAL A 315 -12.88 -12.60 -3.99
CA VAL A 315 -13.00 -12.93 -5.42
C VAL A 315 -13.61 -14.33 -5.61
N GLN A 316 -13.23 -15.29 -4.78
CA GLN A 316 -13.78 -16.66 -4.83
C GLN A 316 -15.29 -16.68 -4.61
N LYS A 317 -15.77 -15.96 -3.60
CA LYS A 317 -17.19 -15.91 -3.24
C LYS A 317 -18.00 -15.02 -4.19
N SER A 318 -17.47 -13.84 -4.54
CA SER A 318 -18.27 -12.80 -5.16
C SER A 318 -18.05 -12.65 -6.66
N LEU A 319 -17.01 -13.25 -7.26
CA LEU A 319 -16.78 -13.21 -8.71
C LEU A 319 -16.44 -14.60 -9.29
N PRO A 320 -17.33 -15.61 -9.14
CA PRO A 320 -17.03 -17.00 -9.49
C PRO A 320 -16.75 -17.21 -10.99
N LEU A 321 -17.46 -16.51 -11.87
CA LEU A 321 -17.24 -16.58 -13.32
C LEU A 321 -15.90 -15.96 -13.72
N PHE A 322 -15.56 -14.81 -13.14
CA PHE A 322 -14.26 -14.17 -13.36
C PHE A 322 -13.13 -15.09 -12.90
N ARG A 323 -13.21 -15.63 -11.67
CA ARG A 323 -12.21 -16.58 -11.15
C ARG A 323 -12.08 -17.81 -12.04
N LYS A 324 -13.20 -18.41 -12.49
CA LYS A 324 -13.16 -19.57 -13.38
C LYS A 324 -12.34 -19.29 -14.65
N ILE A 325 -12.41 -18.06 -15.17
CA ILE A 325 -11.68 -17.62 -16.36
C ILE A 325 -10.22 -17.24 -16.03
N THR A 326 -9.96 -16.62 -14.87
CA THR A 326 -8.66 -16.02 -14.56
C THR A 326 -7.78 -16.82 -13.60
N ARG A 327 -8.26 -17.93 -13.01
CA ARG A 327 -7.57 -18.70 -11.95
C ARG A 327 -6.10 -19.00 -12.24
N LEU A 328 -5.76 -19.33 -13.50
CA LEU A 328 -4.39 -19.68 -13.90
C LEU A 328 -3.43 -18.48 -13.96
N VAL A 329 -3.96 -17.26 -13.93
CA VAL A 329 -3.20 -16.01 -14.03
C VAL A 329 -3.38 -15.10 -12.80
N LEU A 330 -4.12 -15.58 -11.77
CA LEU A 330 -4.29 -14.85 -10.52
C LEU A 330 -2.99 -14.80 -9.72
N ARG A 331 -2.79 -13.67 -9.07
CA ARG A 331 -1.72 -13.42 -8.10
C ARG A 331 -2.02 -14.13 -6.79
N SER A 332 -0.96 -14.52 -6.08
CA SER A 332 -1.05 -14.94 -4.68
C SER A 332 -1.36 -13.74 -3.77
N HIS A 333 -1.77 -14.01 -2.53
CA HIS A 333 -1.97 -12.94 -1.54
C HIS A 333 -0.69 -12.13 -1.28
N LYS A 334 0.48 -12.80 -1.24
CA LYS A 334 1.78 -12.14 -1.06
C LYS A 334 2.11 -11.22 -2.24
N GLU A 335 1.89 -11.69 -3.47
CA GLU A 335 2.08 -10.88 -4.70
C GLU A 335 1.09 -9.70 -4.76
N GLY A 336 -0.15 -9.87 -4.27
CA GLY A 336 -1.13 -8.78 -4.15
C GLY A 336 -0.81 -7.76 -3.06
N ALA A 337 -0.17 -8.20 -1.97
CA ALA A 337 0.25 -7.36 -0.84
C ALA A 337 1.56 -6.60 -1.07
N ASP A 338 2.36 -7.00 -2.05
CA ASP A 338 3.68 -6.42 -2.30
C ASP A 338 3.69 -4.90 -2.39
N THR A 339 2.81 -4.31 -3.21
CA THR A 339 2.81 -2.85 -3.42
C THR A 339 2.34 -2.08 -2.19
N ILE A 340 1.41 -2.63 -1.39
CA ILE A 340 0.95 -1.96 -0.17
C ILE A 340 2.01 -2.01 0.94
N VAL A 341 2.76 -3.12 1.02
CA VAL A 341 3.91 -3.25 1.93
C VAL A 341 5.03 -2.30 1.49
N TRP A 342 5.35 -2.27 0.19
CA TRP A 342 6.33 -1.34 -0.37
C TRP A 342 5.97 0.12 -0.07
N MET A 343 4.69 0.49 -0.20
CA MET A 343 4.23 1.84 0.13
C MET A 343 4.39 2.19 1.61
N ALA A 344 4.17 1.22 2.49
CA ALA A 344 4.34 1.42 3.93
C ALA A 344 5.82 1.49 4.33
N GLN A 345 6.69 0.73 3.67
CA GLN A 345 8.06 0.47 4.10
C GLN A 345 9.12 1.30 3.36
N SER A 346 9.00 1.50 2.05
CA SER A 346 10.10 2.06 1.25
C SER A 346 10.18 3.58 1.34
N LYS A 347 11.41 4.12 1.36
CA LYS A 347 11.66 5.57 1.21
C LYS A 347 11.23 6.07 -0.16
N GLN A 348 11.31 5.23 -1.19
CA GLN A 348 10.90 5.57 -2.56
C GLN A 348 9.43 5.95 -2.64
N ALA A 349 8.57 5.24 -1.91
CA ALA A 349 7.13 5.48 -1.92
C ALA A 349 6.74 6.81 -1.24
N ALA A 350 7.57 7.32 -0.33
CA ALA A 350 7.35 8.59 0.37
C ALA A 350 7.64 9.82 -0.52
N LEU A 351 8.16 9.62 -1.73
CA LEU A 351 8.48 10.70 -2.67
C LEU A 351 7.29 11.12 -3.54
N SER A 352 6.27 10.28 -3.66
CA SER A 352 5.09 10.54 -4.50
C SER A 352 3.85 10.68 -3.64
N SER A 353 2.97 11.64 -3.95
CA SER A 353 1.63 11.75 -3.35
C SER A 353 0.57 11.90 -4.46
N GLY A 354 -0.66 11.50 -4.17
CA GLY A 354 -1.81 11.62 -5.08
C GLY A 354 -1.78 10.66 -6.27
N LYS A 355 -1.01 9.58 -6.20
CA LYS A 355 -0.89 8.62 -7.29
C LYS A 355 -1.67 7.35 -7.03
N LEU A 356 -2.04 6.68 -8.11
CA LEU A 356 -2.48 5.30 -8.12
C LEU A 356 -1.30 4.40 -8.49
N PHE A 357 -1.08 3.32 -7.76
CA PHE A 357 -0.01 2.37 -8.07
C PHE A 357 -0.51 0.96 -8.39
N LEU A 358 0.30 0.27 -9.19
CA LEU A 358 0.30 -1.17 -9.40
C LEU A 358 1.75 -1.56 -9.56
N ASP A 359 2.19 -2.63 -8.87
CA ASP A 359 3.52 -3.19 -9.09
C ASP A 359 4.64 -2.17 -8.83
N ARG A 360 4.51 -1.42 -7.71
CA ARG A 360 5.41 -0.34 -7.27
C ARG A 360 5.64 0.79 -8.27
N GLU A 361 4.85 0.84 -9.35
CA GLU A 361 4.88 1.91 -10.34
C GLU A 361 3.57 2.72 -10.32
N PRO A 362 3.64 4.05 -10.46
CA PRO A 362 2.43 4.84 -10.64
C PRO A 362 1.76 4.46 -11.97
N ARG A 363 0.43 4.43 -11.98
CA ARG A 363 -0.43 4.13 -13.14
C ARG A 363 -1.38 5.28 -13.40
N SER A 364 -1.87 5.34 -14.64
CA SER A 364 -3.00 6.21 -14.94
C SER A 364 -4.23 5.79 -14.13
N THR A 365 -4.98 6.75 -13.60
CA THR A 365 -6.29 6.51 -12.99
C THR A 365 -7.38 6.22 -14.03
N TYR A 366 -7.07 6.41 -15.33
CA TYR A 366 -7.95 6.11 -16.46
C TYR A 366 -7.25 5.21 -17.48
N LEU A 367 -7.83 4.07 -17.81
CA LEU A 367 -7.37 3.25 -18.93
C LEU A 367 -7.95 3.80 -20.24
N LEU A 368 -7.10 3.96 -21.25
CA LEU A 368 -7.47 4.46 -22.59
C LEU A 368 -8.11 5.86 -22.63
N GLY A 369 -8.09 6.62 -21.54
CA GLY A 369 -8.84 7.88 -21.43
C GLY A 369 -10.37 7.70 -21.36
N ASN A 370 -10.85 6.47 -21.13
CA ASN A 370 -12.26 6.19 -20.92
C ASN A 370 -12.67 6.41 -19.46
N ASN A 371 -13.98 6.52 -19.23
CA ASN A 371 -14.55 6.63 -17.89
C ASN A 371 -13.99 7.80 -17.06
N VAL A 372 -13.64 8.90 -17.72
CA VAL A 372 -13.29 10.15 -17.06
C VAL A 372 -14.58 10.85 -16.61
N GLU A 373 -14.63 11.23 -15.34
CA GLU A 373 -15.72 12.01 -14.78
C GLU A 373 -15.66 13.50 -15.19
N LYS A 374 -16.79 14.19 -15.00
CA LYS A 374 -16.83 15.65 -15.13
C LYS A 374 -16.20 16.31 -13.89
N PRO A 375 -15.55 17.48 -14.01
CA PRO A 375 -14.96 18.19 -12.87
C PRO A 375 -15.92 18.38 -11.68
N GLN A 376 -17.18 18.71 -11.95
CA GLN A 376 -18.20 18.92 -10.91
C GLN A 376 -18.46 17.66 -10.05
N ALA A 377 -18.26 16.46 -10.61
CA ALA A 377 -18.39 15.24 -9.83
C ALA A 377 -17.27 15.10 -8.80
N ARG A 378 -16.06 15.58 -9.11
CA ARG A 378 -14.92 15.61 -8.17
C ARG A 378 -15.15 16.66 -7.09
N GLU A 379 -15.53 17.87 -7.48
CA GLU A 379 -15.81 18.99 -6.57
C GLU A 379 -16.92 18.65 -5.55
N GLY A 380 -17.96 17.94 -5.99
CA GLY A 380 -19.09 17.56 -5.13
C GLY A 380 -18.90 16.27 -4.32
N LEU A 381 -17.81 15.52 -4.53
CA LEU A 381 -17.66 14.19 -3.95
C LEU A 381 -17.62 14.22 -2.42
N GLU A 382 -16.74 15.02 -1.87
CA GLU A 382 -16.56 15.07 -0.42
C GLU A 382 -17.79 15.62 0.29
N ALA A 383 -18.40 16.70 -0.24
CA ALA A 383 -19.63 17.25 0.31
C ALA A 383 -20.76 16.20 0.34
N LYS A 384 -20.86 15.37 -0.71
CA LYS A 384 -21.82 14.26 -0.76
C LYS A 384 -21.53 13.21 0.32
N ILE A 385 -20.27 12.79 0.47
CA ILE A 385 -19.84 11.80 1.47
C ILE A 385 -20.11 12.32 2.89
N ALA A 386 -19.71 13.55 3.19
CA ALA A 386 -19.91 14.16 4.50
C ALA A 386 -21.39 14.30 4.86
N ALA A 387 -22.24 14.70 3.89
CA ALA A 387 -23.68 14.81 4.10
C ALA A 387 -24.32 13.44 4.39
N ASP A 388 -23.97 12.41 3.61
CA ASP A 388 -24.48 11.05 3.80
C ASP A 388 -24.02 10.47 5.15
N PHE A 389 -22.75 10.65 5.50
CA PHE A 389 -22.19 10.20 6.77
C PHE A 389 -22.93 10.83 7.96
N THR A 390 -23.11 12.16 7.92
CA THR A 390 -23.85 12.89 8.97
C THR A 390 -25.31 12.43 9.04
N SER A 391 -25.92 12.12 7.90
CA SER A 391 -27.29 11.62 7.87
C SER A 391 -27.42 10.22 8.47
N ALA A 392 -26.42 9.35 8.29
CA ALA A 392 -26.43 7.99 8.81
C ALA A 392 -26.31 7.90 10.34
N LEU A 393 -25.69 8.90 10.97
CA LEU A 393 -25.54 8.98 12.42
C LEU A 393 -26.71 9.67 13.13
N LYS A 394 -27.74 10.12 12.40
CA LYS A 394 -28.95 10.67 13.02
C LYS A 394 -29.79 9.52 13.59
N PRO A 395 -30.28 9.66 14.83
CA PRO A 395 -31.06 8.62 15.51
C PRO A 395 -32.42 8.35 14.85
#